data_AF-A0AAU9N5U0-F1
#
_entry.id   AF-A0AAU9N5U0-F1
#
_cell.length_a   1.000
_cell.length_b   1.000
_cell.length_c   1.000
_cell.angle_alpha   90.00
_cell.angle_beta   90.00
_cell.angle_gamma   90.00
#
_symmetry.space_group_name_H-M   'P 1'
#
loop_
_entity.id
_entity.type
_entity.pdbx_description
1 polymer ?
#
loop_
_entity_poly.entity_id
_entity_poly.type
_entity_poly.pdbx_seq_one_letter_code
_entity_poly.pdbx_strand_id
1 'polypeptide(L)'
;MTLPDSILDYYRSNTLGVLEGKLCVTSQDGNCGIDVWVMEEYGVAESWVKRHVFHFSHDPDNAFNGFTSHNEFFIEDADDCLVFYDPIADKARILEKYPGGKCNTNRIVEYVDSLVWIAPPP
;
A
#
# COMPACT_ATOMS: atom_id res chain seq x y z
N MET A 1 -16.67 -0.52 -12.26
CA MET A 1 -16.01 -1.20 -11.12
C MET A 1 -16.42 -0.45 -9.88
N THR A 2 -17.18 -1.08 -8.99
CA THR A 2 -17.58 -0.50 -7.70
C THR A 2 -16.56 -0.92 -6.64
N LEU A 3 -16.12 0.03 -5.82
CA LEU A 3 -15.37 -0.28 -4.61
C LEU A 3 -16.32 -0.92 -3.59
N PRO A 4 -15.83 -1.78 -2.68
CA PRO A 4 -16.63 -2.25 -1.56
C PRO A 4 -17.14 -1.07 -0.74
N ASP A 5 -18.38 -1.15 -0.25
CA ASP A 5 -19.00 -0.07 0.53
C ASP A 5 -18.19 0.29 1.78
N SER A 6 -17.46 -0.66 2.36
CA SER A 6 -16.54 -0.47 3.49
C SER A 6 -15.35 0.45 3.18
N ILE A 7 -14.98 0.59 1.90
CA ILE A 7 -13.90 1.47 1.43
C ILE A 7 -14.44 2.90 1.21
N LEU A 8 -15.73 3.06 0.97
CA LEU A 8 -16.37 4.34 0.63
C LEU A 8 -16.69 5.23 1.84
N ASP A 9 -16.20 4.89 3.04
CA ASP A 9 -16.36 5.73 4.22
C ASP A 9 -15.64 7.08 4.03
N TYR A 10 -16.37 8.18 4.25
CA TYR A 10 -15.90 9.56 4.01
C TYR A 10 -14.70 9.96 4.89
N TYR A 11 -14.44 9.22 5.96
CA TYR A 11 -13.31 9.45 6.86
C TYR A 11 -12.05 8.67 6.46
N ARG A 12 -12.09 7.93 5.35
CA ARG A 12 -10.97 7.11 4.90
C ARG A 12 -10.28 7.70 3.67
N SER A 13 -8.96 7.73 3.72
CA SER A 13 -8.12 8.02 2.56
C SER A 13 -7.84 6.72 1.82
N ASN A 14 -8.13 6.68 0.52
CA ASN A 14 -8.01 5.49 -0.30
C ASN A 14 -6.98 5.68 -1.40
N THR A 15 -6.00 4.77 -1.48
CA THR A 15 -4.95 4.76 -2.50
C THR A 15 -5.02 3.46 -3.29
N LEU A 16 -5.06 3.56 -4.62
CA LEU A 16 -5.07 2.41 -5.53
C LEU A 16 -3.64 1.99 -5.87
N GLY A 17 -3.40 0.68 -5.98
CA GLY A 17 -2.12 0.15 -6.42
C GLY A 17 -2.23 -1.29 -6.92
N VAL A 18 -1.07 -1.96 -7.03
CA VAL A 18 -0.98 -3.34 -7.50
C VAL A 18 -0.11 -4.14 -6.52
N LEU A 19 -0.71 -5.12 -5.84
CA LEU A 19 -0.04 -5.99 -4.88
C LEU A 19 -0.11 -7.43 -5.40
N GLU A 20 1.03 -8.12 -5.46
CA GLU A 20 1.14 -9.49 -5.99
C GLU A 20 0.56 -9.63 -7.42
N GLY A 21 0.65 -8.57 -8.23
CA GLY A 21 0.09 -8.53 -9.58
C GLY A 21 -1.45 -8.35 -9.63
N LYS A 22 -2.11 -8.14 -8.49
CA LYS A 22 -3.56 -7.92 -8.38
C LYS A 22 -3.86 -6.47 -8.03
N LEU A 23 -5.00 -5.97 -8.51
CA LEU A 23 -5.47 -4.62 -8.15
C LEU A 23 -5.75 -4.58 -6.65
N CYS A 24 -5.22 -3.57 -5.96
CA CYS A 24 -5.44 -3.41 -4.53
C CYS A 24 -5.81 -1.97 -4.16
N VAL A 25 -6.52 -1.81 -3.05
CA VAL A 25 -6.83 -0.53 -2.42
C VAL A 25 -6.28 -0.56 -1.00
N THR A 26 -5.46 0.43 -0.68
CA THR A 26 -5.09 0.71 0.69
C THR A 26 -6.02 1.79 1.23
N SER A 27 -6.71 1.48 2.33
CA SER A 27 -7.71 2.31 2.97
C SER A 27 -7.25 2.64 4.37
N GLN A 28 -6.95 3.92 4.62
CA GLN A 28 -6.46 4.42 5.88
C GLN A 28 -7.59 5.15 6.61
N ASP A 29 -7.85 4.77 7.86
CA ASP A 29 -8.71 5.56 8.74
C ASP A 29 -7.90 6.55 9.58
N GLY A 30 -8.54 7.63 10.03
CA GLY A 30 -7.92 8.64 10.88
C GLY A 30 -7.55 8.17 12.29
N ASN A 31 -7.69 6.87 12.61
CA ASN A 31 -7.47 6.28 13.93
C ASN A 31 -6.33 5.25 13.93
N CYS A 32 -5.30 5.48 13.12
CA CYS A 32 -4.10 4.64 13.04
C CYS A 32 -4.31 3.29 12.31
N GLY A 33 -5.46 3.07 11.68
CA GLY A 33 -5.80 1.82 11.01
C GLY A 33 -5.56 1.86 9.50
N ILE A 34 -4.94 0.81 8.97
CA ILE A 34 -4.78 0.61 7.52
C ILE A 34 -5.30 -0.76 7.13
N ASP A 35 -6.28 -0.77 6.24
CA ASP A 35 -6.81 -1.96 5.60
C ASP A 35 -6.30 -2.05 4.16
N VAL A 36 -5.79 -3.21 3.77
CA VAL A 36 -5.44 -3.50 2.37
C VAL A 36 -6.44 -4.48 1.80
N TRP A 37 -7.15 -4.03 0.78
CA TRP A 37 -8.10 -4.83 0.02
C TRP A 37 -7.49 -5.23 -1.31
N VAL A 38 -7.63 -6.48 -1.71
CA VAL A 38 -7.13 -7.01 -2.98
C VAL A 38 -8.31 -7.57 -3.77
N MET A 39 -8.38 -7.23 -5.05
CA MET A 39 -9.35 -7.79 -5.98
C MET A 39 -8.81 -9.12 -6.50
N GLU A 40 -9.38 -10.21 -6.02
CA GLU A 40 -8.97 -11.57 -6.40
C GLU A 40 -9.28 -11.88 -7.86
N GLU A 41 -10.39 -11.35 -8.38
CA GLU A 41 -10.81 -11.51 -9.77
C GLU A 41 -11.08 -10.16 -10.43
N TYR A 42 -10.27 -9.81 -11.43
CA TYR A 42 -10.33 -8.49 -12.05
C TYR A 42 -11.71 -8.20 -12.66
N GLY A 43 -12.35 -7.12 -12.20
CA GLY A 43 -13.66 -6.68 -12.69
C GLY A 43 -14.85 -7.22 -11.91
N VAL A 44 -14.66 -8.20 -11.02
CA VAL A 44 -15.72 -8.76 -10.16
C VAL A 44 -15.74 -8.04 -8.82
N ALA A 45 -16.80 -7.28 -8.54
CA ALA A 45 -16.90 -6.45 -7.35
C ALA A 45 -16.91 -7.27 -6.05
N GLU A 46 -17.47 -8.47 -6.08
CA GLU A 46 -17.57 -9.37 -4.94
C GLU A 46 -16.23 -10.06 -4.62
N SER A 47 -15.22 -9.91 -5.47
CA SER A 47 -13.91 -10.54 -5.31
C SER A 47 -12.93 -9.73 -4.46
N TRP A 48 -13.35 -8.56 -3.96
CA TRP A 48 -12.54 -7.78 -3.03
C TRP A 48 -12.41 -8.50 -1.68
N VAL A 49 -11.18 -8.83 -1.31
CA VAL A 49 -10.85 -9.47 -0.04
C VAL A 49 -9.94 -8.57 0.77
N LYS A 50 -10.28 -8.33 2.04
CA LYS A 50 -9.40 -7.64 3.00
C LYS A 50 -8.25 -8.58 3.35
N ARG A 51 -7.05 -8.29 2.84
CA ARG A 51 -5.88 -9.17 2.92
C ARG A 51 -4.97 -8.86 4.10
N HIS A 52 -4.77 -7.58 4.38
CA HIS A 52 -3.91 -7.12 5.47
C HIS A 52 -4.61 -6.03 6.29
N VAL A 53 -4.33 -6.02 7.59
CA VAL A 53 -4.81 -5.01 8.53
C VAL A 53 -3.65 -4.62 9.43
N PHE A 54 -3.34 -3.33 9.45
CA PHE A 54 -2.30 -2.76 10.29
C PHE A 54 -2.92 -1.76 11.25
N HIS A 55 -2.41 -1.75 12.48
CA HIS A 55 -2.69 -0.70 13.46
C HIS A 55 -1.36 -0.15 13.95
N PHE A 56 -1.19 1.14 13.78
CA PHE A 56 -0.03 1.87 14.28
C PHE A 56 -0.35 2.42 15.67
N SER A 57 0.67 2.48 16.54
CA SER A 57 0.55 3.09 17.87
C SER A 57 0.57 4.62 17.84
N HIS A 58 0.93 5.20 16.70
CA HIS A 58 1.13 6.62 16.47
C HIS A 58 0.48 7.05 15.15
N ASP A 59 0.40 8.37 14.95
CA ASP A 59 -0.38 9.04 13.90
C ASP A 59 -0.24 8.37 12.51
N PRO A 60 -1.34 7.86 11.92
CA PRO A 60 -1.29 7.19 10.62
C PRO A 60 -0.94 8.12 9.49
N ASP A 61 -1.16 9.43 9.64
CA ASP A 61 -0.99 10.41 8.55
C ASP A 61 0.45 10.43 8.02
N ASN A 62 1.41 9.90 8.80
CA ASN A 62 2.80 9.72 8.39
C ASN A 62 3.23 8.23 8.28
N ALA A 63 2.45 7.28 8.79
CA ALA A 63 2.93 5.91 9.01
C ALA A 63 3.03 5.05 7.75
N PHE A 64 2.30 5.36 6.67
CA PHE A 64 2.26 4.53 5.46
C PHE A 64 2.56 5.30 4.18
N ASN A 65 3.59 4.83 3.48
CA ASN A 65 4.13 5.47 2.28
C ASN A 65 3.91 4.63 1.01
N GLY A 66 3.34 3.42 1.13
CA GLY A 66 3.06 2.53 0.00
C GLY A 66 3.66 1.14 0.18
N PHE A 67 3.96 0.47 -0.93
CA PHE A 67 4.61 -0.84 -0.94
C PHE A 67 5.52 -0.98 -2.16
N THR A 68 6.48 -1.90 -2.09
CA THR A 68 7.47 -2.19 -3.14
C THR A 68 6.93 -3.21 -4.14
N SER A 69 7.65 -3.41 -5.25
CA SER A 69 7.35 -4.49 -6.21
C SER A 69 7.51 -5.90 -5.62
N HIS A 70 8.22 -6.01 -4.49
CA HIS A 70 8.42 -7.24 -3.73
C HIS A 70 7.31 -7.49 -2.71
N ASN A 71 6.23 -6.69 -2.74
CA ASN A 71 5.10 -6.75 -1.82
C ASN A 71 5.49 -6.42 -0.35
N GLU A 72 6.60 -5.71 -0.16
CA GLU A 72 6.99 -5.19 1.14
C GLU A 72 6.31 -3.84 1.37
N PHE A 73 5.77 -3.62 2.57
CA PHE A 73 5.10 -2.40 2.98
C PHE A 73 6.12 -1.36 3.40
N PHE A 74 6.03 -0.16 2.83
CA PHE A 74 6.89 0.96 3.15
C PHE A 74 6.21 1.82 4.22
N ILE A 75 6.69 1.71 5.46
CA ILE A 75 6.08 2.32 6.64
C ILE A 75 7.10 3.15 7.43
N GLU A 76 6.60 4.07 8.23
CA GLU A 76 7.38 4.83 9.23
C GLU A 76 7.08 4.27 10.63
N ASP A 77 8.11 3.88 11.37
CA ASP A 77 7.96 3.36 12.73
C ASP A 77 7.86 4.49 13.78
N ALA A 78 7.78 4.13 15.06
CA ALA A 78 7.64 5.09 16.16
C ALA A 78 8.91 5.93 16.42
N ASP A 79 10.05 5.55 15.85
CA ASP A 79 11.33 6.23 15.97
C ASP A 79 11.66 7.08 14.73
N ASP A 80 10.64 7.40 13.91
CA ASP A 80 10.74 8.07 12.62
C ASP A 80 11.70 7.36 11.64
N CYS A 81 11.83 6.03 11.76
CA CYS A 81 12.64 5.22 10.87
C CYS A 81 11.79 4.70 9.71
N LEU A 82 12.37 4.76 8.51
CA LEU A 82 11.79 4.18 7.32
C LEU A 82 12.03 2.66 7.31
N VAL A 83 10.95 1.89 7.22
CA VAL A 83 10.96 0.44 7.35
C VAL A 83 10.26 -0.20 6.15
N PHE A 84 10.87 -1.26 5.62
CA PHE A 84 10.18 -2.22 4.77
C PHE A 84 9.67 -3.37 5.63
N TYR A 85 8.37 -3.60 5.62
CA TYR A 85 7.70 -4.66 6.37
C TYR A 85 7.14 -5.72 5.42
N ASP A 86 7.59 -6.97 5.58
CA ASP A 86 7.02 -8.12 4.89
C ASP A 86 5.91 -8.73 5.77
N PRO A 87 4.63 -8.65 5.36
CA PRO A 87 3.51 -9.14 6.15
C PRO A 87 3.38 -10.68 6.13
N ILE A 88 4.06 -11.36 5.21
CA ILE A 88 4.06 -12.82 5.12
C ILE A 88 5.16 -13.38 6.01
N ALA A 89 6.37 -12.83 5.91
CA ALA A 89 7.49 -13.25 6.75
C ALA A 89 7.43 -12.69 8.18
N ASP A 90 6.57 -11.70 8.42
CA ASP A 90 6.47 -10.90 9.64
C ASP A 90 7.84 -10.31 10.04
N LYS A 91 8.48 -9.65 9.06
CA LYS A 91 9.82 -9.11 9.22
C LYS A 91 9.88 -7.65 8.78
N ALA A 92 10.53 -6.87 9.62
CA ALA A 92 10.86 -5.48 9.36
C ALA A 92 12.35 -5.34 9.00
N ARG A 93 12.64 -4.61 7.92
CA ARG A 93 13.98 -4.16 7.56
C ARG A 93 14.01 -2.63 7.63
N ILE A 94 14.75 -2.12 8.61
CA ILE A 94 15.01 -0.68 8.75
C ILE A 94 15.96 -0.25 7.63
N LEU A 95 15.59 0.78 6.90
CA LEU A 95 16.39 1.33 5.81
C LEU A 95 17.42 2.30 6.35
N GLU A 96 16.98 3.41 6.91
CA GLU A 96 17.83 4.41 7.54
C GLU A 96 17.02 5.20 8.58
N LYS A 97 17.70 5.72 9.60
CA LYS A 97 17.10 6.66 10.55
C LYS A 97 17.05 8.03 9.91
N TYR A 98 15.85 8.53 9.62
CA TYR A 98 15.70 9.83 9.00
C TYR A 98 15.85 10.92 10.08
N PRO A 99 16.72 11.94 9.92
CA PRO A 99 16.74 13.08 10.81
C PRO A 99 15.52 13.96 10.51
N GLY A 100 14.37 13.61 11.10
CA GLY A 100 13.16 14.42 11.29
C GLY A 100 12.86 15.43 10.18
N GLY A 101 12.27 14.97 9.08
CA GLY A 101 11.81 15.85 8.02
C GLY A 101 10.80 15.14 7.12
N LYS A 102 9.60 15.72 6.96
CA LYS A 102 8.50 15.16 6.16
C LYS A 102 8.98 14.70 4.79
N CYS A 103 9.00 13.39 4.59
CA CYS A 103 9.21 12.77 3.29
C CYS A 103 7.86 12.69 2.58
N ASN A 104 7.52 13.72 1.80
CA ASN A 104 6.46 13.59 0.79
C ASN A 104 6.97 12.67 -0.33
N THR A 105 7.04 11.36 -0.07
CA THR A 105 7.41 10.40 -1.11
C THR A 105 6.19 10.18 -2.01
N ASN A 106 6.14 10.95 -3.11
CA ASN A 106 5.26 10.64 -4.22
C ASN A 106 5.78 9.37 -4.89
N ARG A 107 5.23 8.21 -4.50
CA ARG A 107 5.28 6.94 -5.22
C ARG A 107 6.68 6.59 -5.78
N ILE A 108 7.45 5.82 -5.02
CA ILE A 108 8.68 5.19 -5.53
C ILE A 108 8.25 4.13 -6.55
N VAL A 109 8.29 4.49 -7.84
CA VAL A 109 8.17 3.51 -8.92
C VAL A 109 9.56 2.97 -9.18
N GLU A 110 9.73 1.66 -9.10
CA GLU A 110 10.95 1.05 -9.64
C GLU A 110 11.10 1.43 -11.11
N TYR A 111 12.34 1.70 -11.51
CA TYR A 111 12.66 2.06 -12.88
C TYR A 111 12.23 0.93 -13.82
N VAL A 112 11.27 1.21 -14.69
CA VAL A 112 10.83 0.29 -15.74
C VAL A 112 11.55 0.69 -17.03
N ASP A 113 12.46 -0.17 -17.50
CA ASP A 113 13.29 0.04 -18.70
C ASP A 113 12.48 0.28 -20.00
N SER A 114 11.22 -0.19 -20.06
CA SER A 114 10.40 -0.08 -21.27
C SER A 114 8.90 -0.12 -20.97
N LEU A 115 8.17 0.90 -21.41
CA LEU A 115 6.69 0.98 -21.36
C LEU A 115 6.02 0.49 -22.67
N VAL A 116 6.75 -0.23 -23.53
CA VAL A 116 6.24 -0.60 -24.84
C VAL A 116 5.27 -1.77 -24.71
N TRP A 117 3.98 -1.48 -24.93
CA TRP A 117 2.96 -2.47 -25.18
C TRP A 117 3.31 -3.21 -26.47
N ILE A 118 3.75 -4.47 -26.37
CA ILE A 118 3.79 -5.35 -27.54
C ILE A 118 2.33 -5.64 -27.88
N ALA A 119 1.79 -4.95 -28.89
CA ALA A 119 0.51 -5.33 -29.47
C ALA A 119 0.62 -6.79 -29.95
N PRO A 120 -0.37 -7.65 -29.67
CA PRO A 120 -0.34 -9.00 -30.20
C PRO A 120 -0.33 -8.95 -31.74
N PRO A 121 0.40 -9.86 -32.41
CA PRO A 121 0.46 -9.91 -33.86
C PRO A 121 -0.93 -10.14 -34.48
N PRO A 122 -1.14 -9.66 -35.72
CA PRO A 122 -2.44 -9.68 -36.40
C PRO A 122 -2.99 -11.07 -36.68
#